data_AF-A0AAE3R7E3-F1
#
_entry.id   AF-A0AAE3R7E3-F1
#
_cell.length_a   1.000
_cell.length_b   1.000
_cell.length_c   1.000
_cell.angle_alpha   90.00
_cell.angle_beta   90.00
_cell.angle_gamma   90.00
#
_symmetry.space_group_name_H-M   'P 1'
#
loop_
_entity.id
_entity.type
_entity.pdbx_description
1 polymer ?
#
loop_
_entity_poly.entity_id
_entity_poly.type
_entity_poly.pdbx_seq_one_letter_code
_entity_poly.pdbx_strand_id
1 'polypeptide(L)' 'METIKGRTYGKSELADMYSISVRTLTRWLQPYQSQLTQIGYKHTCRTLNPKIVTFIFSVLGEPETDRN' A
#
# COMPACT_ATOMS: atom_id res chain seq x y z
N MET A 1 17.99 -9.77 5.27
CA MET A 1 16.71 -10.01 4.57
C MET A 1 15.66 -9.20 5.30
N GLU A 2 15.46 -7.94 4.90
CA GLU A 2 14.58 -7.03 5.62
C GLU A 2 13.12 -7.35 5.30
N THR A 3 12.37 -7.65 6.35
CA THR A 3 10.98 -8.07 6.33
C THR A 3 10.07 -6.88 6.03
N ILE A 4 9.89 -6.57 4.73
CA ILE A 4 8.91 -5.57 4.24
C ILE A 4 7.49 -5.89 4.77
N LYS A 5 7.22 -7.17 5.10
CA LYS A 5 5.93 -7.71 5.57
C LYS A 5 5.49 -7.33 6.99
N GLY A 6 6.27 -6.54 7.75
CA GLY A 6 5.97 -6.23 9.16
C GLY A 6 5.81 -4.74 9.50
N ARG A 7 6.04 -3.83 8.55
CA ARG A 7 6.07 -2.39 8.84
C ARG A 7 4.80 -1.68 8.37
N THR A 8 4.40 -0.69 9.15
CA THR A 8 3.35 0.27 8.82
C THR A 8 3.92 1.26 7.83
N TYR A 9 3.36 1.37 6.63
CA TYR A 9 3.85 2.32 5.62
C TYR A 9 2.92 3.52 5.51
N GLY A 10 3.48 4.70 5.30
CA GLY A 10 2.68 5.87 4.93
C GLY A 10 2.11 5.71 3.52
N LYS A 11 1.01 6.39 3.20
CA LYS A 11 0.49 6.45 1.82
C LYS A 11 1.55 6.95 0.82
N SER A 12 2.35 7.93 1.26
CA SER A 12 3.43 8.51 0.45
C SER A 12 4.57 7.52 0.24
N GLU A 13 5.03 6.84 1.29
CA GLU A 13 6.05 5.78 1.21
C GLU A 13 5.63 4.67 0.26
N LEU A 14 4.37 4.22 0.38
CA LEU A 14 3.84 3.18 -0.49
C LEU A 14 3.77 3.68 -1.93
N ALA A 15 3.35 4.92 -2.17
CA ALA A 15 3.33 5.49 -3.51
C ALA A 15 4.76 5.63 -4.10
N ASP A 16 5.73 6.03 -3.28
CA ASP A 16 7.14 6.15 -3.65
C ASP A 16 7.76 4.81 -4.07
N MET A 17 7.44 3.71 -3.34
CA MET A 17 7.89 2.36 -3.71
C MET A 17 7.43 1.91 -5.09
N TYR A 18 6.24 2.34 -5.52
CA TYR A 18 5.72 2.05 -6.85
C TYR A 18 6.10 3.13 -7.87
N SER A 19 6.89 4.14 -7.47
CA SER A 19 7.20 5.33 -8.27
C SER A 19 5.94 6.02 -8.82
N ILE A 20 4.85 6.02 -8.05
CA ILE A 20 3.57 6.64 -8.40
C ILE A 20 3.20 7.75 -7.42
N SER A 21 2.22 8.57 -7.81
CA SER A 21 1.61 9.54 -6.90
C SER A 21 0.59 8.89 -5.95
N VAL A 22 0.44 9.43 -4.74
CA VAL A 22 -0.62 9.02 -3.78
C VAL A 22 -2.02 9.08 -4.39
N ARG A 23 -2.25 10.01 -5.32
CA ARG A 23 -3.49 10.11 -6.10
C ARG A 23 -3.71 8.89 -7.00
N THR A 24 -2.66 8.44 -7.70
CA THR A 24 -2.68 7.24 -8.54
C THR A 24 -2.92 6.00 -7.69
N LEU A 25 -2.19 5.87 -6.57
CA LEU A 25 -2.39 4.80 -5.61
C LEU A 25 -3.85 4.77 -5.12
N THR A 26 -4.41 5.92 -4.73
CA THR A 26 -5.82 6.00 -4.28
C THR A 26 -6.79 5.56 -5.37
N ARG A 27 -6.55 5.94 -6.63
CA ARG A 27 -7.38 5.56 -7.78
C ARG A 27 -7.31 4.07 -8.08
N TRP A 28 -6.14 3.46 -7.91
CA TRP A 28 -5.97 2.01 -8.02
C TRP A 28 -6.64 1.25 -6.88
N LEU A 29 -6.70 1.85 -5.68
CA LEU A 29 -7.35 1.29 -4.51
C LEU A 29 -8.86 1.54 -4.45
N GLN A 30 -9.42 2.45 -5.25
CA GLN A 30 -10.86 2.70 -5.31
C GLN A 30 -11.71 1.43 -5.51
N PRO A 31 -11.44 0.55 -6.50
CA PRO A 31 -12.22 -0.68 -6.68
C PRO A 31 -12.11 -1.65 -5.49
N TYR A 32 -11.02 -1.58 -4.73
CA TYR A 32 -10.78 -2.43 -3.55
C TYR A 32 -11.12 -1.73 -2.23
N GLN A 33 -11.68 -0.53 -2.27
CA GLN A 33 -11.93 0.30 -1.09
C GLN A 33 -12.84 -0.41 -0.08
N SER A 34 -13.82 -1.19 -0.53
CA SER A 34 -14.66 -2.02 0.34
C SER A 34 -13.86 -3.08 1.09
N GLN A 35 -13.00 -3.84 0.40
CA GLN A 35 -12.14 -4.85 1.04
C GLN A 35 -11.13 -4.21 1.99
N LEU A 36 -10.53 -3.09 1.57
CA LEU A 36 -9.63 -2.28 2.39
C LEU A 36 -10.35 -1.80 3.67
N THR A 37 -11.59 -1.32 3.55
CA THR A 37 -12.38 -0.86 4.70
C THR A 37 -12.67 -2.01 5.66
N GLN A 38 -12.95 -3.22 5.16
CA GLN A 38 -13.16 -4.42 6.00
C GLN A 38 -11.91 -4.81 6.80
N ILE A 39 -10.71 -4.59 6.26
CA ILE A 39 -9.44 -4.82 6.99
C ILE A 39 -9.01 -3.62 7.86
N GLY A 40 -9.82 -2.56 7.92
CA GLY A 40 -9.61 -1.39 8.77
C GLY A 40 -8.92 -0.20 8.09
N TYR A 41 -8.86 -0.15 6.76
CA TYR A 41 -8.41 1.04 6.03
C TYR A 41 -9.40 2.18 6.21
N LYS A 42 -8.94 3.30 6.74
CA LYS A 42 -9.70 4.56 6.77
C LYS A 42 -9.05 5.57 5.84
N HIS A 43 -9.87 6.38 5.18
CA HIS A 43 -9.38 7.47 4.32
C HIS A 43 -8.49 8.47 5.08
N THR A 44 -8.76 8.66 6.37
CA THR A 44 -7.99 9.50 7.30
C THR A 44 -6.74 8.84 7.86
N CYS A 45 -6.54 7.53 7.68
CA CYS A 45 -5.31 6.88 8.15
C CYS A 45 -4.13 7.37 7.31
N ARG A 46 -3.22 8.10 7.97
CA ARG A 46 -1.93 8.51 7.41
C ARG A 46 -0.98 7.31 7.24
N THR A 47 -1.20 6.27 8.04
CA THR A 47 -0.40 5.05 8.11
C THR A 47 -1.24 3.84 7.75
N LEU A 48 -0.70 2.98 6.90
CA LEU A 48 -1.30 1.76 6.39
C LEU A 48 -0.80 0.58 7.20
N ASN A 49 -1.73 -0.11 7.84
CA ASN A 49 -1.42 -1.32 8.60
C ASN A 49 -0.69 -2.33 7.72
N PRO A 50 0.25 -3.13 8.27
CA PRO A 50 1.00 -4.12 7.49
C PRO A 50 0.08 -5.13 6.76
N LYS A 51 -1.13 -5.39 7.29
CA LYS A 51 -2.17 -6.17 6.58
C LYS A 51 -2.66 -5.51 5.28
N ILE A 52 -2.90 -4.19 5.33
CA ILE A 52 -3.30 -3.40 4.17
C ILE A 52 -2.17 -3.36 3.16
N VAL A 53 -0.94 -3.13 3.64
CA VAL A 53 0.26 -3.14 2.81
C VAL A 53 0.38 -4.47 2.07
N THR A 54 0.31 -5.59 2.78
CA THR A 54 0.37 -6.93 2.17
C THR A 54 -0.72 -7.14 1.11
N PHE A 55 -1.93 -6.64 1.37
CA PHE A 55 -3.02 -6.69 0.40
C PHE A 55 -2.72 -5.84 -0.85
N ILE A 56 -2.21 -4.62 -0.67
CA ILE A 56 -1.81 -3.74 -1.76
C ILE A 56 -0.73 -4.40 -2.61
N PHE A 57 0.27 -5.01 -2.00
CA PHE A 57 1.33 -5.74 -2.70
C PHE A 57 0.78 -6.96 -3.44
N SER A 58 -0.21 -7.66 -2.87
CA SER A 58 -0.84 -8.79 -3.54
C SER A 58 -1.70 -8.38 -4.74
N VAL A 59 -2.28 -7.17 -4.74
CA VAL A 59 -3.16 -6.67 -5.80
C VAL A 59 -2.39 -5.93 -6.88
N LEU A 60 -1.44 -5.07 -6.49
CA LEU A 60 -0.63 -4.25 -7.40
C LEU A 60 0.62 -4.98 -7.91
N GLY A 61 0.99 -6.10 -7.29
CA GLY A 61 2.27 -6.75 -7.47
C GLY A 61 3.28 -6.26 -6.43
N GLU A 62 4.32 -7.06 -6.18
CA GLU A 62 5.44 -6.61 -5.37
C GLU A 62 6.10 -5.42 -6.09
N PRO A 63 6.28 -4.26 -5.43
CA PRO A 63 6.98 -3.16 -6.04
C PRO A 63 8.36 -3.67 -6.43
N GLU A 64 8.79 -3.37 -7.65
CA GLU A 64 10.16 -3.61 -8.10
C GLU A 64 11.09 -2.74 -7.24
N THR A 65 11.37 -3.16 -6.01
CA THR A 65 12.65 -2.89 -5.37
C THR A 65 13.68 -3.77 -6.08
N ASP A 66 13.83 -3.54 -7.38
CA ASP A 66 15.01 -3.94 -8.12
C ASP A 66 16.10 -2.98 -7.65
N ARG A 67 16.85 -3.45 -6.66
CA ARG A 67 18.07 -2.80 -6.21
C ARG A 67 19.14 -3.14 -7.25
N ASN A 68 19.23 -2.35 -8.32
CA ASN A 68 20.42 -2.28 -9.18
C ASN A 68 21.44 -1.30 -8.61
#